data_AF-A0A522GEW8-F1
#
_entry.id   AF-A0A522GEW8-F1
#
_cell.length_a   1.000
_cell.length_b   1.000
_cell.length_c   1.000
_cell.angle_alpha   90.00
_cell.angle_beta   90.00
_cell.angle_gamma   90.00
#
_symmetry.space_group_name_H-M   'P 1'
#
loop_
_entity.id
_entity.type
_entity.pdbx_description
1 polymer ?
#
loop_
_entity_poly.entity_id
_entity_poly.type
_entity_poly.pdbx_seq_one_letter_code
_entity_poly.pdbx_strand_id
1 'polypeptide(L)'
;AMKAEADQIGADIKAKAEAEGQTRQAHREALRAVEAARETLAADERKRAQATARLSALVEAEQRLAANCDEARGKHAHAEGELARLADTSELAQRLDAARATAAQDRAAMTEVRAALQAHLHQSETRTKRRNAIATERQSWTTRRERASAQIGEVQSRLAEAVAEHEKLADAPNEFFQARRVLMNQIETAEAARRTAADNRAAAEQRLTDADRAARQAIEGMTSAREEKARSEARLEAARAHFAEVAHAIATELQCTPEELAPMAEIDRDAVLPTAAEIETKLESLKQDRERLGSVNLRADEELIEIDTSRTNLVTERDDLTEAIRRLRQAIQNLNKEGRERLVAAFDVVNGHFKELFTILFGGGTAELQLIESDDPLEAGLEVLARPPGKKPQVMTLLSGGEQALVAMSLIFAVFLTNPSPICVLDEVDAPLDDANVERFCDLIDEMRKKTDTRFVTITHNPITMAHMDRLFGVTMAEQGVSQLVSVALAEAERFREAG
;
A
#
# COMPACT_ATOMS: atom_id res chain seq x y z
N ALA A 1 -79.78 109.45 160.36
CA ALA A 1 -80.03 109.89 158.97
C ALA A 1 -79.25 109.03 157.97
N MET A 2 -79.32 107.71 158.15
CA MET A 2 -78.58 106.67 157.40
C MET A 2 -79.35 106.19 156.14
N LYS A 3 -80.28 106.98 155.58
CA LYS A 3 -81.12 106.54 154.44
C LYS A 3 -80.88 107.35 153.16
N ALA A 4 -80.54 108.64 153.30
CA ALA A 4 -80.10 109.46 152.17
C ALA A 4 -78.68 109.08 151.69
N GLU A 5 -77.84 108.56 152.59
CA GLU A 5 -76.54 107.96 152.24
C GLU A 5 -76.69 106.73 151.34
N ALA A 6 -77.75 105.93 151.47
CA ALA A 6 -77.90 104.70 150.69
C ALA A 6 -78.31 104.96 149.22
N ASP A 7 -79.23 105.90 149.00
CA ASP A 7 -79.76 106.17 147.66
C ASP A 7 -78.79 107.01 146.81
N GLN A 8 -77.99 107.89 147.42
CA GLN A 8 -76.92 108.61 146.74
C GLN A 8 -75.77 107.67 146.34
N ILE A 9 -75.43 106.71 147.21
CA ILE A 9 -74.43 105.67 146.91
C ILE A 9 -74.92 104.73 145.78
N GLY A 10 -76.23 104.45 145.72
CA GLY A 10 -76.81 103.62 144.64
C GLY A 10 -76.75 104.27 143.25
N ALA A 11 -76.97 105.58 143.15
CA ALA A 11 -76.87 106.32 141.89
C ALA A 11 -75.41 106.45 141.41
N ASP A 12 -74.47 106.69 142.34
CA ASP A 12 -73.02 106.72 142.04
C ASP A 12 -72.48 105.36 141.60
N ILE A 13 -72.98 104.25 142.16
CA ILE A 13 -72.59 102.91 141.74
C ILE A 13 -73.06 102.63 140.30
N LYS A 14 -74.25 103.10 139.92
CA LYS A 14 -74.79 102.88 138.57
C LYS A 14 -74.04 103.71 137.51
N ALA A 15 -73.74 104.98 137.81
CA ALA A 15 -72.91 105.83 136.95
C ALA A 15 -71.48 105.29 136.81
N LYS A 16 -70.90 104.77 137.90
CA LYS A 16 -69.56 104.12 137.86
C LYS A 16 -69.57 102.79 137.09
N ALA A 17 -70.65 102.02 137.14
CA ALA A 17 -70.78 100.78 136.36
C ALA A 17 -70.92 101.04 134.85
N GLU A 18 -71.64 102.10 134.44
CA GLU A 18 -71.71 102.52 133.03
C GLU A 18 -70.37 103.08 132.54
N ALA A 19 -69.66 103.84 133.37
CA ALA A 19 -68.30 104.30 133.08
C ALA A 19 -67.30 103.12 132.96
N GLU A 20 -67.45 102.07 133.78
CA GLU A 20 -66.66 100.84 133.70
C GLU A 20 -66.96 100.05 132.42
N GLY A 21 -68.22 100.01 131.98
CA GLY A 21 -68.63 99.40 130.71
C GLY A 21 -67.98 100.08 129.50
N GLN A 22 -68.00 101.42 129.47
CA GLN A 22 -67.36 102.21 128.41
C GLN A 22 -65.83 102.06 128.40
N THR A 23 -65.19 102.02 129.58
CA THR A 23 -63.73 101.78 129.66
C THR A 23 -63.34 100.36 129.22
N ARG A 24 -64.14 99.33 129.54
CA ARG A 24 -63.89 97.97 129.04
C ARG A 24 -64.05 97.86 127.52
N GLN A 25 -64.99 98.60 126.93
CA GLN A 25 -65.17 98.61 125.48
C GLN A 25 -64.01 99.32 124.77
N ALA A 26 -63.59 100.49 125.27
CA ALA A 26 -62.41 101.19 124.78
C ALA A 26 -61.12 100.35 124.93
N HIS A 27 -60.99 99.58 126.02
CA HIS A 27 -59.85 98.67 126.21
C HIS A 27 -59.81 97.53 125.19
N ARG A 28 -60.97 96.96 124.81
CA ARG A 28 -61.05 95.93 123.76
C ARG A 28 -60.70 96.48 122.38
N GLU A 29 -61.14 97.70 122.07
CA GLU A 29 -60.79 98.37 120.81
C GLU A 29 -59.28 98.70 120.74
N ALA A 30 -58.70 99.17 121.85
CA ALA A 30 -57.25 99.39 121.94
C ALA A 30 -56.44 98.09 121.79
N LEU A 31 -56.90 96.99 122.40
CA LEU A 31 -56.27 95.67 122.23
C LEU A 31 -56.30 95.18 120.79
N ARG A 32 -57.44 95.32 120.09
CA ARG A 32 -57.55 94.98 118.66
C ARG A 32 -56.63 95.85 117.79
N ALA A 33 -56.49 97.15 118.10
CA ALA A 33 -55.56 98.03 117.40
C ALA A 33 -54.09 97.61 117.61
N VAL A 34 -53.74 97.15 118.81
CA VAL A 34 -52.39 96.63 119.12
C VAL A 34 -52.11 95.31 118.39
N GLU A 35 -53.09 94.40 118.32
CA GLU A 35 -52.95 93.15 117.56
C GLU A 35 -52.78 93.42 116.05
N ALA A 36 -53.60 94.31 115.47
CA ALA A 36 -53.46 94.71 114.08
C ALA A 36 -52.10 95.36 113.78
N ALA A 37 -51.60 96.23 114.69
CA ALA A 37 -50.28 96.83 114.56
C ALA A 37 -49.15 95.78 114.64
N ARG A 38 -49.28 94.78 115.51
CA ARG A 38 -48.32 93.66 115.62
C ARG A 38 -48.31 92.78 114.36
N GLU A 39 -49.47 92.50 113.76
CA GLU A 39 -49.53 91.77 112.49
C GLU A 39 -48.87 92.56 111.35
N THR A 40 -49.09 93.87 111.27
CA THR A 40 -48.40 94.71 110.27
C THR A 40 -46.89 94.76 110.47
N LEU A 41 -46.41 94.85 111.72
CA LEU A 41 -44.98 94.84 112.01
C LEU A 41 -44.34 93.49 111.61
N ALA A 42 -44.98 92.37 111.96
CA ALA A 42 -44.49 91.04 111.57
C ALA A 42 -44.47 90.84 110.05
N ALA A 43 -45.44 91.41 109.32
CA ALA A 43 -45.46 91.38 107.85
C ALA A 43 -44.30 92.18 107.23
N ASP A 44 -44.00 93.36 107.76
CA ASP A 44 -42.89 94.19 107.26
C ASP A 44 -41.51 93.65 107.66
N GLU A 45 -41.37 93.05 108.84
CA GLU A 45 -40.15 92.32 109.23
C GLU A 45 -39.86 91.15 108.28
N ARG A 46 -40.89 90.38 107.88
CA ARG A 46 -40.75 89.32 106.87
C ARG A 46 -40.33 89.86 105.50
N LYS A 47 -40.93 90.96 105.04
CA LYS A 47 -40.53 91.62 103.77
C LYS A 47 -39.08 92.11 103.83
N ARG A 48 -38.67 92.68 104.96
CA ARG A 48 -37.30 93.19 105.16
C ARG A 48 -36.30 92.04 105.15
N ALA A 49 -36.58 90.94 105.85
CA ALA A 49 -35.76 89.74 105.84
C ALA A 49 -35.62 89.13 104.43
N GLN A 50 -36.72 89.07 103.65
CA GLN A 50 -36.66 88.63 102.25
C GLN A 50 -35.81 89.56 101.37
N ALA A 51 -35.95 90.88 101.52
CA ALA A 51 -35.14 91.85 100.76
C ALA A 51 -33.65 91.74 101.10
N THR A 52 -33.30 91.58 102.39
CA THR A 52 -31.91 91.41 102.83
C THR A 52 -31.30 90.11 102.30
N ALA A 53 -32.03 88.99 102.35
CA ALA A 53 -31.58 87.72 101.78
C ALA A 53 -31.38 87.79 100.25
N ARG A 54 -32.23 88.57 99.55
CA ARG A 54 -32.10 88.77 98.10
C ARG A 54 -30.90 89.65 97.75
N LEU A 55 -30.61 90.67 98.56
CA LEU A 55 -29.43 91.52 98.40
C LEU A 55 -28.13 90.72 98.62
N SER A 56 -28.07 89.89 99.68
CA SER A 56 -26.88 89.07 99.94
C SER A 56 -26.62 88.06 98.81
N ALA A 57 -27.68 87.44 98.27
CA ALA A 57 -27.56 86.53 97.13
C ALA A 57 -27.05 87.22 95.85
N LEU A 58 -27.48 88.47 95.60
CA LEU A 58 -27.01 89.25 94.44
C LEU A 58 -25.55 89.68 94.60
N VAL A 59 -25.13 90.08 95.80
CA VAL A 59 -23.72 90.43 96.08
C VAL A 59 -22.80 89.22 95.90
N GLU A 60 -23.22 88.04 96.40
CA GLU A 60 -22.46 86.81 96.15
C GLU A 60 -22.39 86.44 94.65
N ALA A 61 -23.48 86.65 93.90
CA ALA A 61 -23.49 86.38 92.47
C ALA A 61 -22.57 87.32 91.69
N GLU A 62 -22.52 88.61 92.06
CA GLU A 62 -21.61 89.59 91.48
C GLU A 62 -20.14 89.21 91.73
N GLN A 63 -19.81 88.83 92.98
CA GLN A 63 -18.45 88.38 93.32
C GLN A 63 -18.03 87.13 92.54
N ARG A 64 -18.94 86.15 92.38
CA ARG A 64 -18.66 84.94 91.58
C ARG A 64 -18.45 85.25 90.10
N LEU A 65 -19.26 86.14 89.53
CA LEU A 65 -19.11 86.54 88.12
C LEU A 65 -17.81 87.31 87.88
N ALA A 66 -17.43 88.19 88.81
CA ALA A 66 -16.15 88.90 88.74
C ALA A 66 -14.96 87.92 88.76
N ALA A 67 -14.97 86.95 89.69
CA ALA A 67 -13.94 85.92 89.76
C ALA A 67 -13.85 85.08 88.47
N ASN A 68 -14.99 84.70 87.88
CA ASN A 68 -15.03 83.96 86.61
C ASN A 68 -14.48 84.79 85.44
N CYS A 69 -14.78 86.10 85.38
CA CYS A 69 -14.23 86.98 84.36
C CYS A 69 -12.70 87.10 84.46
N ASP A 70 -12.17 87.21 85.67
CA ASP A 70 -10.73 87.31 85.87
C ASP A 70 -10.01 85.98 85.57
N GLU A 71 -10.61 84.83 85.91
CA GLU A 71 -10.10 83.52 85.51
C GLU A 71 -10.07 83.36 83.99
N ALA A 72 -11.15 83.76 83.30
CA ALA A 72 -11.23 83.70 81.84
C ALA A 72 -10.19 84.61 81.16
N ARG A 73 -9.98 85.83 81.68
CA ARG A 73 -8.91 86.73 81.22
C ARG A 73 -7.53 86.12 81.43
N GLY A 74 -7.29 85.49 82.59
CA GLY A 74 -6.05 84.79 82.87
C GLY A 74 -5.78 83.65 81.88
N LYS A 75 -6.79 82.83 81.57
CA LYS A 75 -6.67 81.75 80.58
C LYS A 75 -6.41 82.27 79.17
N HIS A 76 -7.06 83.37 78.78
CA HIS A 76 -6.83 84.01 77.48
C HIS A 76 -5.39 84.53 77.36
N ALA A 77 -4.92 85.29 78.35
CA ALA A 77 -3.56 85.82 78.38
C ALA A 77 -2.50 84.71 78.37
N HIS A 78 -2.76 83.59 79.06
CA HIS A 78 -1.88 82.42 79.02
C HIS A 78 -1.86 81.77 77.63
N ALA A 79 -3.02 81.58 77.01
CA ALA A 79 -3.13 81.01 75.66
C ALA A 79 -2.47 81.90 74.60
N GLU A 80 -2.61 83.22 74.68
CA GLU A 80 -1.90 84.18 73.82
C GLU A 80 -0.38 84.12 74.04
N GLY A 81 0.07 84.00 75.29
CA GLY A 81 1.48 83.83 75.61
C GLY A 81 2.08 82.54 75.05
N GLU A 82 1.34 81.43 75.11
CA GLU A 82 1.75 80.16 74.51
C GLU A 82 1.72 80.21 72.98
N LEU A 83 0.74 80.88 72.37
CA LEU A 83 0.68 81.11 70.93
C LEU A 83 1.87 81.96 70.44
N ALA A 84 2.25 83.00 71.20
CA ALA A 84 3.41 83.83 70.89
C ALA A 84 4.76 83.12 71.08
N ARG A 85 4.81 82.06 71.90
CA ARG A 85 5.99 81.20 72.08
C ARG A 85 6.16 80.16 70.99
N LEU A 86 5.10 79.85 70.22
CA LEU A 86 5.22 78.99 69.06
C LEU A 86 6.02 79.73 67.99
N ALA A 87 7.18 79.19 67.64
CA ALA A 87 8.02 79.72 66.56
C ALA A 87 7.30 79.62 65.21
N ASP A 88 7.66 80.51 64.27
CA ASP A 88 7.08 80.55 62.94
C ASP A 88 7.31 79.20 62.20
N THR A 89 6.22 78.47 61.96
CA THR A 89 6.24 77.16 61.29
C THR A 89 6.55 77.25 59.79
N SER A 90 6.63 78.46 59.24
CA SER A 90 6.92 78.70 57.83
C SER A 90 8.28 78.12 57.40
N GLU A 91 9.32 78.24 58.23
CA GLU A 91 10.67 77.74 57.92
C GLU A 91 10.71 76.20 57.90
N LEU A 92 10.02 75.55 58.83
CA LEU A 92 9.89 74.09 58.87
C LEU A 92 9.08 73.56 57.68
N ALA A 93 8.02 74.25 57.28
CA ALA A 93 7.25 73.91 56.09
C ALA A 93 8.09 74.02 54.81
N GLN A 94 8.85 75.11 54.65
CA GLN A 94 9.77 75.29 53.52
C GLN A 94 10.85 74.20 53.47
N ARG A 95 11.43 73.83 54.62
CA ARG A 95 12.41 72.72 54.70
C ARG A 95 11.79 71.37 54.35
N LEU A 96 10.55 71.12 54.76
CA LEU A 96 9.83 69.90 54.42
C LEU A 96 9.52 69.82 52.93
N ASP A 97 9.07 70.93 52.32
CA ASP A 97 8.77 70.98 50.89
C ASP A 97 10.04 70.86 50.04
N ALA A 98 11.14 71.50 50.47
CA ALA A 98 12.46 71.31 49.84
C ALA A 98 12.90 69.84 49.92
N ALA A 99 12.82 69.21 51.11
CA ALA A 99 13.18 67.80 51.27
C ALA A 99 12.28 66.86 50.44
N ARG A 100 10.98 67.16 50.32
CA ARG A 100 10.05 66.42 49.45
C ARG A 100 10.39 66.57 47.98
N ALA A 101 10.74 67.78 47.53
CA ALA A 101 11.15 68.05 46.16
C ALA A 101 12.43 67.28 45.82
N THR A 102 13.45 67.32 46.69
CA THR A 102 14.68 66.53 46.52
C THR A 102 14.39 65.04 46.49
N ALA A 103 13.59 64.52 47.44
CA ALA A 103 13.22 63.10 47.44
C ALA A 103 12.43 62.67 46.19
N ALA A 104 11.60 63.56 45.63
CA ALA A 104 10.89 63.31 44.38
C ALA A 104 11.85 63.27 43.18
N GLN A 105 12.81 64.19 43.11
CA GLN A 105 13.85 64.21 42.08
C GLN A 105 14.73 62.96 42.14
N ASP A 106 15.21 62.57 43.32
CA ASP A 106 16.05 61.37 43.51
C ASP A 106 15.29 60.10 43.12
N ARG A 107 13.99 60.01 43.47
CA ARG A 107 13.14 58.88 43.04
C ARG A 107 12.94 58.83 41.53
N ALA A 108 12.75 59.98 40.88
CA ALA A 108 12.64 60.04 39.43
C ALA A 108 13.95 59.59 38.76
N ALA A 109 15.10 60.11 39.20
CA ALA A 109 16.41 59.73 38.70
C ALA A 109 16.71 58.23 38.93
N MET A 110 16.38 57.69 40.11
CA MET A 110 16.52 56.26 40.41
C MET A 110 15.65 55.40 39.50
N THR A 111 14.42 55.84 39.21
CA THR A 111 13.50 55.11 38.33
C THR A 111 14.03 55.10 36.88
N GLU A 112 14.55 56.23 36.40
CA GLU A 112 15.15 56.36 35.08
C GLU A 112 16.40 55.49 34.91
N VAL A 113 17.34 55.55 35.87
CA VAL A 113 18.55 54.70 35.86
C VAL A 113 18.19 53.22 35.95
N ARG A 114 17.19 52.87 36.76
CA ARG A 114 16.70 51.49 36.85
C ARG A 114 16.08 51.02 35.54
N ALA A 115 15.30 51.85 34.87
CA ALA A 115 14.74 51.53 33.56
C ALA A 115 15.83 51.33 32.50
N ALA A 116 16.85 52.20 32.48
CA ALA A 116 17.99 52.08 31.58
C ALA A 116 18.78 50.78 31.83
N LEU A 117 19.03 50.43 33.09
CA LEU A 117 19.70 49.17 33.45
C LEU A 117 18.90 47.95 32.99
N GLN A 118 17.58 47.94 33.22
CA GLN A 118 16.71 46.84 32.76
C GLN A 118 16.72 46.71 31.24
N ALA A 119 16.70 47.82 30.51
CA ALA A 119 16.82 47.82 29.05
C ALA A 119 18.18 47.24 28.58
N HIS A 120 19.29 47.60 29.24
CA HIS A 120 20.60 47.04 28.91
C HIS A 120 20.72 45.55 29.24
N LEU A 121 20.16 45.10 30.37
CA LEU A 121 20.12 43.68 30.71
C LEU A 121 19.31 42.88 29.67
N HIS A 122 18.13 43.37 29.31
CA HIS A 122 17.30 42.74 28.29
C HIS A 122 18.00 42.68 26.92
N GLN A 123 18.68 43.75 26.52
CA GLN A 123 19.49 43.77 25.30
C GLN A 123 20.65 42.77 25.36
N SER A 124 21.34 42.65 26.49
CA SER A 124 22.44 41.69 26.70
C SER A 124 21.95 40.24 26.59
N GLU A 125 20.81 39.93 27.22
CA GLU A 125 20.18 38.61 27.13
C GLU A 125 19.78 38.28 25.69
N THR A 126 19.15 39.23 24.99
CA THR A 126 18.72 39.05 23.60
C THR A 126 19.93 38.83 22.67
N ARG A 127 21.00 39.61 22.84
CA ARG A 127 22.25 39.44 22.09
C ARG A 127 22.92 38.09 22.38
N THR A 128 22.88 37.64 23.63
CA THR A 128 23.43 36.33 24.03
C THR A 128 22.63 35.19 23.41
N LYS A 129 21.29 35.24 23.47
CA LYS A 129 20.41 34.29 22.78
C LYS A 129 20.69 34.25 21.29
N ARG A 130 20.82 35.43 20.65
CA ARG A 130 21.12 35.53 19.21
C ARG A 130 22.49 34.95 18.86
N ARG A 131 23.53 35.21 19.66
CA ARG A 131 24.87 34.65 19.46
C ARG A 131 24.87 33.13 19.56
N ASN A 132 24.14 32.57 20.52
CA ASN A 132 24.02 31.13 20.69
C ASN A 132 23.26 30.50 19.50
N ALA A 133 22.16 31.12 19.05
CA ALA A 133 21.44 30.66 17.85
C ALA A 133 22.34 30.65 16.61
N ILE A 134 23.12 31.71 16.38
CA ILE A 134 24.09 31.79 15.27
C ILE A 134 25.17 30.71 15.41
N ALA A 135 25.65 30.43 16.63
CA ALA A 135 26.66 29.40 16.86
C ALA A 135 26.12 28.00 16.51
N THR A 136 24.90 27.66 16.96
CA THR A 136 24.23 26.41 16.63
C THR A 136 23.99 26.29 15.13
N GLU A 137 23.52 27.36 14.48
CA GLU A 137 23.29 27.39 13.04
C GLU A 137 24.60 27.18 12.27
N ARG A 138 25.68 27.88 12.64
CA ARG A 138 27.00 27.69 12.04
C ARG A 138 27.50 26.25 12.18
N GLN A 139 27.36 25.66 13.35
CA GLN A 139 27.74 24.26 13.58
C GLN A 139 26.93 23.32 12.67
N SER A 140 25.61 23.55 12.54
CA SER A 140 24.77 22.75 11.64
C SER A 140 25.21 22.84 10.18
N TRP A 141 25.58 24.03 9.70
CA TRP A 141 26.09 24.24 8.35
C TRP A 141 27.47 23.63 8.13
N THR A 142 28.36 23.70 9.14
CA THR A 142 29.66 23.04 9.07
C THR A 142 29.52 21.52 8.95
N THR A 143 28.67 20.89 9.77
CA THR A 143 28.42 19.45 9.68
C THR A 143 27.78 19.07 8.33
N ARG A 144 26.85 19.88 7.81
CA ARG A 144 26.26 19.66 6.48
C ARG A 144 27.33 19.73 5.37
N ARG A 145 28.22 20.72 5.43
CA ARG A 145 29.32 20.86 4.47
C ARG A 145 30.28 19.67 4.53
N GLU A 146 30.64 19.21 5.73
CA GLU A 146 31.51 18.04 5.91
C GLU A 146 30.89 16.77 5.35
N ARG A 147 29.61 16.52 5.63
CA ARG A 147 28.87 15.38 5.05
C ARG A 147 28.80 15.45 3.52
N ALA A 148 28.46 16.61 2.97
CA ALA A 148 28.42 16.80 1.52
C ALA A 148 29.81 16.59 0.89
N SER A 149 30.87 17.07 1.52
CA SER A 149 32.24 16.86 1.03
C SER A 149 32.64 15.39 1.06
N ALA A 150 32.26 14.64 2.10
CA ALA A 150 32.50 13.21 2.18
C ALA A 150 31.74 12.44 1.07
N GLN A 151 30.47 12.80 0.86
CA GLN A 151 29.65 12.20 -0.19
C GLN A 151 30.20 12.48 -1.60
N ILE A 152 30.67 13.70 -1.85
CA ILE A 152 31.34 14.05 -3.12
C ILE A 152 32.58 13.17 -3.33
N GLY A 153 33.40 13.00 -2.29
CA GLY A 153 34.59 12.13 -2.36
C GLY A 153 34.25 10.67 -2.67
N GLU A 154 33.20 10.14 -2.03
CA GLU A 154 32.72 8.78 -2.30
C GLU A 154 32.24 8.62 -3.76
N VAL A 155 31.44 9.57 -4.25
CA VAL A 155 30.94 9.55 -5.64
C VAL A 155 32.09 9.68 -6.63
N GLN A 156 33.11 10.50 -6.35
CA GLN A 156 34.30 10.62 -7.19
C GLN A 156 35.12 9.33 -7.24
N SER A 157 35.27 8.63 -6.10
CA SER A 157 35.94 7.32 -6.06
C SER A 157 35.19 6.30 -6.90
N ARG A 158 33.87 6.21 -6.72
CA ARG A 158 33.02 5.29 -7.49
C ARG A 158 33.03 5.60 -8.99
N LEU A 159 33.06 6.88 -9.36
CA LEU A 159 33.18 7.30 -10.75
C LEU A 159 34.53 6.86 -11.33
N ALA A 160 35.62 7.03 -10.59
CA ALA A 160 36.95 6.61 -11.05
C ALA A 160 37.03 5.09 -11.23
N GLU A 161 36.46 4.31 -10.32
CA GLU A 161 36.35 2.85 -10.44
C GLU A 161 35.53 2.43 -11.67
N ALA A 162 34.36 3.04 -11.87
CA ALA A 162 33.49 2.75 -13.00
C ALA A 162 34.13 3.12 -14.35
N VAL A 163 34.86 4.24 -14.41
CA VAL A 163 35.61 4.64 -15.62
C VAL A 163 36.73 3.65 -15.90
N ALA A 164 37.50 3.24 -14.88
CA ALA A 164 38.56 2.26 -15.05
C ALA A 164 38.04 0.87 -15.48
N GLU A 165 36.87 0.46 -14.98
CA GLU A 165 36.20 -0.77 -15.41
C GLU A 165 35.71 -0.66 -16.86
N HIS A 166 35.11 0.47 -17.23
CA HIS A 166 34.68 0.74 -18.60
C HIS A 166 35.86 0.72 -19.58
N GLU A 167 36.99 1.35 -19.25
CA GLU A 167 38.20 1.33 -20.08
C GLU A 167 38.74 -0.09 -20.27
N LYS A 168 38.74 -0.93 -19.22
CA LYS A 168 39.14 -2.34 -19.34
C LYS A 168 38.21 -3.14 -20.27
N LEU A 169 36.92 -2.84 -20.25
CA LEU A 169 35.91 -3.56 -21.03
C LEU A 169 35.71 -2.99 -22.44
N ALA A 170 36.26 -1.82 -22.74
CA ALA A 170 36.08 -1.13 -24.01
C ALA A 170 36.55 -1.97 -25.21
N ASP A 171 37.63 -2.73 -25.04
CA ASP A 171 38.21 -3.57 -26.11
C ASP A 171 37.67 -5.01 -26.14
N ALA A 172 36.95 -5.45 -25.10
CA ALA A 172 36.41 -6.81 -25.02
C ALA A 172 35.52 -7.20 -26.22
N PRO A 173 34.64 -6.33 -26.77
CA PRO A 173 33.85 -6.66 -27.96
C PRO A 173 34.73 -6.97 -29.18
N ASN A 174 35.85 -6.27 -29.33
CA ASN A 174 36.77 -6.49 -30.45
C ASN A 174 37.54 -7.82 -30.26
N GLU A 175 37.96 -8.15 -29.04
CA GLU A 175 38.55 -9.45 -28.73
C GLU A 175 37.58 -10.60 -29.04
N PHE A 176 36.32 -10.49 -28.61
CA PHE A 176 35.29 -11.48 -28.92
C PHE A 176 35.02 -11.58 -30.42
N PHE A 177 35.04 -10.46 -31.15
CA PHE A 177 34.88 -10.46 -32.59
C PHE A 177 36.03 -11.21 -33.30
N GLN A 178 37.27 -10.97 -32.88
CA GLN A 178 38.43 -11.68 -33.43
C GLN A 178 38.40 -13.17 -33.09
N ALA A 179 38.11 -13.53 -31.84
CA ALA A 179 37.98 -14.92 -31.41
C ALA A 179 36.87 -15.65 -32.21
N ARG A 180 35.72 -14.99 -32.40
CA ARG A 180 34.62 -15.53 -33.22
C ARG A 180 35.04 -15.74 -34.66
N ARG A 181 35.78 -14.79 -35.25
CA ARG A 181 36.28 -14.90 -36.63
C ARG A 181 37.26 -16.07 -36.79
N VAL A 182 38.17 -16.26 -35.84
CA VAL A 182 39.08 -17.41 -35.82
C VAL A 182 38.30 -18.72 -35.72
N LEU A 183 37.33 -18.81 -34.82
CA LEU A 183 36.48 -20.00 -34.67
C LEU A 183 35.66 -20.30 -35.93
N MET A 184 35.09 -19.29 -36.59
CA MET A 184 34.36 -19.49 -37.85
C MET A 184 35.27 -20.05 -38.95
N ASN A 185 36.48 -19.52 -39.10
CA ASN A 185 37.45 -20.06 -40.07
C ASN A 185 37.85 -21.51 -39.73
N GLN A 186 37.99 -21.85 -38.45
CA GLN A 186 38.27 -23.22 -38.02
C GLN A 186 37.11 -24.18 -38.33
N ILE A 187 35.86 -23.73 -38.13
CA ILE A 187 34.67 -24.51 -38.49
C ILE A 187 34.62 -24.72 -40.00
N GLU A 188 34.85 -23.69 -40.80
CA GLU A 188 34.82 -23.80 -42.27
C GLU A 188 35.89 -24.77 -42.78
N THR A 189 37.12 -24.70 -42.24
CA THR A 189 38.19 -25.64 -42.61
C THR A 189 37.88 -27.08 -42.18
N ALA A 190 37.31 -27.28 -40.98
CA ALA A 190 36.88 -28.59 -40.51
C ALA A 190 35.72 -29.18 -41.34
N GLU A 191 34.75 -28.36 -41.72
CA GLU A 191 33.64 -28.79 -42.58
C GLU A 191 34.12 -29.16 -43.99
N ALA A 192 35.04 -28.39 -44.57
CA ALA A 192 35.64 -28.71 -45.85
C ALA A 192 36.41 -30.05 -45.78
N ALA A 193 37.21 -30.26 -44.73
CA ALA A 193 37.92 -31.51 -44.51
C ALA A 193 36.95 -32.70 -44.35
N ARG A 194 35.85 -32.52 -43.60
CA ARG A 194 34.80 -33.54 -43.43
C ARG A 194 34.14 -33.91 -44.76
N ARG A 195 33.80 -32.92 -45.60
CA ARG A 195 33.20 -33.15 -46.93
C ARG A 195 34.14 -33.96 -47.82
N THR A 196 35.41 -33.55 -47.92
CA THR A 196 36.42 -34.28 -48.68
C THR A 196 36.61 -35.71 -48.18
N ALA A 197 36.62 -35.93 -46.86
CA ALA A 197 36.72 -37.28 -46.29
C ALA A 197 35.48 -38.14 -46.60
N ALA A 198 34.28 -37.55 -46.58
CA ALA A 198 33.04 -38.25 -46.93
C ALA A 198 33.01 -38.65 -48.42
N ASP A 199 33.41 -37.75 -49.32
CA ASP A 199 33.49 -38.03 -50.76
C ASP A 199 34.50 -39.14 -51.07
N ASN A 200 35.68 -39.08 -50.44
CA ASN A 200 36.69 -40.12 -50.57
C ASN A 200 36.21 -41.48 -50.06
N ARG A 201 35.47 -41.49 -48.94
CA ARG A 201 34.86 -42.70 -48.39
C ARG A 201 33.82 -43.29 -49.35
N ALA A 202 32.90 -42.47 -49.87
CA ALA A 202 31.89 -42.91 -50.82
C ALA A 202 32.53 -43.50 -52.09
N ALA A 203 33.57 -42.85 -52.63
CA ALA A 203 34.33 -43.36 -53.78
C ALA A 203 35.09 -44.67 -53.47
N ALA A 204 35.54 -44.88 -52.23
CA ALA A 204 36.16 -46.13 -51.81
C ALA A 204 35.13 -47.26 -51.64
N GLU A 205 33.98 -46.98 -51.02
CA GLU A 205 32.88 -47.94 -50.85
C GLU A 205 32.31 -48.39 -52.21
N GLN A 206 32.17 -47.46 -53.16
CA GLN A 206 31.77 -47.80 -54.53
C GLN A 206 32.78 -48.73 -55.21
N ARG A 207 34.08 -48.42 -55.12
CA ARG A 207 35.15 -49.27 -55.67
C ARG A 207 35.17 -50.66 -55.03
N LEU A 208 34.92 -50.76 -53.72
CA LEU A 208 34.81 -52.03 -53.03
C LEU A 208 33.62 -52.85 -53.55
N THR A 209 32.46 -52.22 -53.69
CA THR A 209 31.24 -52.86 -54.19
C THR A 209 31.41 -53.38 -55.62
N ASP A 210 32.06 -52.58 -56.48
CA ASP A 210 32.34 -52.98 -57.86
C ASP A 210 33.37 -54.12 -57.91
N ALA A 211 34.39 -54.10 -57.05
CA ALA A 211 35.37 -55.18 -56.93
C ALA A 211 34.72 -56.49 -56.42
N ASP A 212 33.85 -56.41 -55.42
CA ASP A 212 33.11 -57.57 -54.90
C ASP A 212 32.18 -58.17 -55.96
N ARG A 213 31.51 -57.32 -56.76
CA ARG A 213 30.69 -57.79 -57.89
C ARG A 213 31.54 -58.52 -58.93
N ALA A 214 32.68 -57.94 -59.31
CA ALA A 214 33.59 -58.56 -60.27
C ALA A 214 34.15 -59.89 -59.75
N ALA A 215 34.48 -59.95 -58.45
CA ALA A 215 34.94 -61.17 -57.81
C ALA A 215 33.86 -62.27 -57.82
N ARG A 216 32.60 -61.94 -57.50
CA ARG A 216 31.47 -62.89 -57.57
C ARG A 216 31.26 -63.42 -58.98
N GLN A 217 31.25 -62.55 -59.99
CA GLN A 217 31.14 -62.95 -61.40
C GLN A 217 32.29 -63.88 -61.83
N ALA A 218 33.52 -63.59 -61.39
CA ALA A 218 34.67 -64.45 -61.68
C ALA A 218 34.55 -65.84 -61.00
N ILE A 219 34.06 -65.89 -59.76
CA ILE A 219 33.82 -67.15 -59.03
C ILE A 219 32.71 -67.97 -59.69
N GLU A 220 31.60 -67.34 -60.09
CA GLU A 220 30.50 -67.99 -60.82
C GLU A 220 30.97 -68.53 -62.18
N GLY A 221 31.75 -67.73 -62.92
CA GLY A 221 32.35 -68.14 -64.19
C GLY A 221 33.33 -69.31 -64.03
N MET A 222 34.19 -69.29 -62.99
CA MET A 222 35.09 -70.41 -62.66
C MET A 222 34.30 -71.68 -62.32
N THR A 223 33.24 -71.54 -61.53
CA THR A 223 32.39 -72.68 -61.11
C THR A 223 31.70 -73.30 -62.33
N SER A 224 31.10 -72.47 -63.18
CA SER A 224 30.46 -72.92 -64.44
C SER A 224 31.46 -73.63 -65.37
N ALA A 225 32.68 -73.09 -65.50
CA ALA A 225 33.72 -73.73 -66.32
C ALA A 225 34.19 -75.07 -65.73
N ARG A 226 34.27 -75.19 -64.39
CA ARG A 226 34.59 -76.46 -63.71
C ARG A 226 33.49 -77.50 -63.93
N GLU A 227 32.23 -77.12 -63.85
CA GLU A 227 31.10 -78.00 -64.10
C GLU A 227 31.08 -78.50 -65.55
N GLU A 228 31.29 -77.61 -66.53
CA GLU A 228 31.31 -77.99 -67.95
C GLU A 228 32.50 -78.91 -68.28
N LYS A 229 33.66 -78.66 -67.67
CA LYS A 229 34.81 -79.57 -67.75
C LYS A 229 34.47 -80.94 -67.17
N ALA A 230 33.95 -81.01 -65.95
CA ALA A 230 33.59 -82.28 -65.30
C ALA A 230 32.54 -83.05 -66.10
N ARG A 231 31.54 -82.34 -66.65
CA ARG A 231 30.52 -82.91 -67.55
C ARG A 231 31.13 -83.48 -68.83
N SER A 232 32.06 -82.76 -69.44
CA SER A 232 32.75 -83.20 -70.66
C SER A 232 33.67 -84.40 -70.40
N GLU A 233 34.40 -84.40 -69.29
CA GLU A 233 35.22 -85.53 -68.85
C GLU A 233 34.37 -86.77 -68.55
N ALA A 234 33.25 -86.62 -67.84
CA ALA A 234 32.32 -87.72 -67.58
C ALA A 234 31.71 -88.29 -68.86
N ARG A 235 31.35 -87.43 -69.83
CA ARG A 235 30.86 -87.87 -71.15
C ARG A 235 31.93 -88.64 -71.94
N LEU A 236 33.18 -88.17 -71.92
CA LEU A 236 34.28 -88.86 -72.58
C LEU A 236 34.55 -90.22 -71.94
N GLU A 237 34.56 -90.29 -70.62
CA GLU A 237 34.80 -91.54 -69.90
C GLU A 237 33.66 -92.55 -70.10
N ALA A 238 32.40 -92.10 -70.04
CA ALA A 238 31.24 -92.93 -70.36
C ALA A 238 31.28 -93.44 -71.82
N ALA A 239 31.66 -92.59 -72.78
CA ALA A 239 31.81 -93.00 -74.17
C ALA A 239 32.93 -94.03 -74.36
N ARG A 240 34.05 -93.88 -73.65
CA ARG A 240 35.16 -94.85 -73.66
C ARG A 240 34.77 -96.17 -73.02
N ALA A 241 34.13 -96.14 -71.86
CA ALA A 241 33.63 -97.32 -71.18
C ALA A 241 32.60 -98.07 -72.05
N HIS A 242 31.65 -97.35 -72.64
CA HIS A 242 30.67 -97.94 -73.55
C HIS A 242 31.32 -98.54 -74.80
N PHE A 243 32.29 -97.86 -75.41
CA PHE A 243 33.06 -98.42 -76.52
C PHE A 243 33.81 -99.70 -76.10
N ALA A 244 34.43 -99.71 -74.93
CA ALA A 244 35.15 -100.87 -74.42
C ALA A 244 34.22 -102.04 -74.07
N GLU A 245 33.06 -101.78 -73.47
CA GLU A 245 32.03 -102.78 -73.20
C GLU A 245 31.49 -103.39 -74.49
N VAL A 246 31.12 -102.55 -75.46
CA VAL A 246 30.66 -103.00 -76.77
C VAL A 246 31.77 -103.81 -77.45
N ALA A 247 33.01 -103.31 -77.48
CA ALA A 247 34.14 -104.03 -78.06
C ALA A 247 34.44 -105.36 -77.37
N HIS A 248 34.30 -105.42 -76.04
CA HIS A 248 34.51 -106.64 -75.27
C HIS A 248 33.37 -107.64 -75.46
N ALA A 249 32.11 -107.19 -75.51
CA ALA A 249 30.96 -108.02 -75.84
C ALA A 249 31.13 -108.64 -77.24
N ILE A 250 31.55 -107.84 -78.23
CA ILE A 250 31.85 -108.32 -79.57
C ILE A 250 32.98 -109.35 -79.56
N ALA A 251 34.09 -109.08 -78.87
CA ALA A 251 35.21 -110.00 -78.79
C ALA A 251 34.88 -111.31 -78.07
N THR A 252 33.99 -111.27 -77.08
CA THR A 252 33.64 -112.45 -76.26
C THR A 252 32.54 -113.28 -76.90
N GLU A 253 31.50 -112.64 -77.43
CA GLU A 253 30.34 -113.30 -78.01
C GLU A 253 30.57 -113.72 -79.47
N LEU A 254 31.37 -112.95 -80.22
CA LEU A 254 31.54 -113.15 -81.67
C LEU A 254 32.99 -113.46 -82.07
N GLN A 255 33.93 -113.53 -81.10
CA GLN A 255 35.34 -113.85 -81.30
C GLN A 255 36.03 -112.99 -82.38
N CYS A 256 35.60 -111.74 -82.53
CA CYS A 256 36.13 -110.80 -83.52
C CYS A 256 36.26 -109.39 -82.94
N THR A 257 36.88 -108.48 -83.69
CA THR A 257 36.97 -107.06 -83.31
C THR A 257 35.79 -106.25 -83.87
N PRO A 258 35.46 -105.08 -83.29
CA PRO A 258 34.35 -104.23 -83.78
C PRO A 258 34.46 -103.83 -85.26
N GLU A 259 35.67 -103.74 -85.80
CA GLU A 259 35.92 -103.44 -87.22
C GLU A 259 35.67 -104.67 -88.12
N GLU A 260 35.68 -105.87 -87.56
CA GLU A 260 35.44 -107.15 -88.23
C GLU A 260 33.97 -107.62 -88.15
N LEU A 261 33.12 -106.95 -87.36
CA LEU A 261 31.70 -107.24 -87.22
C LEU A 261 30.91 -107.11 -88.52
N ALA A 262 31.09 -105.99 -89.24
CA ALA A 262 30.36 -105.72 -90.47
C ALA A 262 30.63 -106.78 -91.56
N PRO A 263 31.89 -107.21 -91.79
CA PRO A 263 32.14 -108.33 -92.69
C PRO A 263 31.74 -109.71 -92.14
N MET A 264 31.75 -109.95 -90.81
CA MET A 264 31.36 -111.25 -90.22
C MET A 264 29.85 -111.48 -90.11
N ALA A 265 29.07 -110.43 -89.84
CA ALA A 265 27.63 -110.55 -89.70
C ALA A 265 26.91 -110.62 -91.06
N GLU A 266 27.65 -110.48 -92.17
CA GLU A 266 27.10 -110.31 -93.54
C GLU A 266 26.05 -109.18 -93.62
N ILE A 267 26.15 -108.22 -92.70
CA ILE A 267 25.27 -107.06 -92.62
C ILE A 267 25.94 -105.95 -93.42
N ASP A 268 25.34 -105.59 -94.55
CA ASP A 268 25.70 -104.36 -95.25
C ASP A 268 25.53 -103.19 -94.27
N ARG A 269 26.46 -102.23 -94.25
CA ARG A 269 26.45 -101.12 -93.24
C ARG A 269 25.16 -100.29 -93.26
N ASP A 270 24.29 -100.56 -94.24
CA ASP A 270 23.00 -99.93 -94.51
C ASP A 270 21.75 -100.77 -94.16
N ALA A 271 21.87 -101.91 -93.43
CA ALA A 271 20.70 -102.73 -93.08
C ALA A 271 19.92 -102.18 -91.86
N VAL A 272 18.58 -102.23 -91.95
CA VAL A 272 17.66 -101.64 -90.97
C VAL A 272 17.47 -102.54 -89.75
N LEU A 273 17.93 -102.05 -88.59
CA LEU A 273 17.75 -102.64 -87.26
C LEU A 273 16.33 -102.35 -86.69
N PRO A 274 15.87 -103.10 -85.66
CA PRO A 274 14.53 -102.94 -85.07
C PRO A 274 14.19 -101.49 -84.73
N THR A 275 12.94 -101.12 -84.99
CA THR A 275 12.56 -99.72 -85.23
C THR A 275 12.44 -98.91 -83.95
N ALA A 276 13.03 -97.71 -83.97
CA ALA A 276 12.92 -96.66 -82.95
C ALA A 276 11.48 -96.36 -82.48
N ALA A 277 10.47 -96.77 -83.27
CA ALA A 277 9.05 -96.68 -82.98
C ALA A 277 8.64 -97.26 -81.61
N GLU A 278 9.26 -98.36 -81.15
CA GLU A 278 8.93 -98.94 -79.84
C GLU A 278 9.43 -98.05 -78.68
N ILE A 279 10.53 -97.33 -78.88
CA ILE A 279 11.12 -96.39 -77.91
C ILE A 279 10.36 -95.05 -77.94
N GLU A 280 9.96 -94.57 -79.12
CA GLU A 280 9.18 -93.35 -79.30
C GLU A 280 7.79 -93.45 -78.65
N THR A 281 7.16 -94.62 -78.71
CA THR A 281 5.84 -94.85 -78.10
C THR A 281 5.87 -94.68 -76.58
N LYS A 282 6.98 -95.04 -75.94
CA LYS A 282 7.17 -94.89 -74.48
C LYS A 282 7.53 -93.45 -74.09
N LEU A 283 8.20 -92.72 -74.98
CA LEU A 283 8.54 -91.31 -74.80
C LEU A 283 7.30 -90.40 -74.85
N GLU A 284 6.36 -90.70 -75.75
CA GLU A 284 5.18 -89.86 -75.96
C GLU A 284 4.17 -89.95 -74.81
N SER A 285 4.04 -91.13 -74.20
CA SER A 285 3.29 -91.34 -72.96
C SER A 285 3.76 -90.42 -71.82
N LEU A 286 5.07 -90.29 -71.62
CA LEU A 286 5.64 -89.49 -70.54
C LEU A 286 5.55 -87.98 -70.79
N LYS A 287 5.48 -87.55 -72.06
CA LYS A 287 5.26 -86.14 -72.42
C LYS A 287 3.84 -85.67 -72.14
N GLN A 288 2.83 -86.52 -72.36
CA GLN A 288 1.43 -86.17 -72.08
C GLN A 288 1.16 -86.00 -70.58
N ASP A 289 1.79 -86.81 -69.73
CA ASP A 289 1.68 -86.69 -68.27
C ASP A 289 2.30 -85.38 -67.76
N ARG A 290 3.38 -84.92 -68.39
CA ARG A 290 4.02 -83.63 -68.09
C ARG A 290 3.12 -82.44 -68.48
N GLU A 291 2.45 -82.51 -69.63
CA GLU A 291 1.62 -81.40 -70.14
C GLU A 291 0.35 -81.18 -69.28
N ARG A 292 -0.14 -82.22 -68.59
CA ARG A 292 -1.30 -82.16 -67.69
C ARG A 292 -1.06 -81.38 -66.39
N LEU A 293 0.19 -81.15 -65.99
CA LEU A 293 0.54 -80.43 -64.75
C LEU A 293 0.41 -78.90 -64.86
N GLY A 294 0.15 -78.37 -66.06
CA GLY A 294 0.00 -76.93 -66.31
C GLY A 294 1.33 -76.16 -66.21
N SER A 295 1.30 -74.87 -66.55
CA SER A 295 2.49 -74.02 -66.47
C SER A 295 2.85 -73.69 -65.02
N VAL A 296 4.08 -74.04 -64.62
CA VAL A 296 4.63 -73.71 -63.29
C VAL A 296 5.01 -72.23 -63.25
N ASN A 297 4.50 -71.47 -62.27
CA ASN A 297 4.93 -70.10 -62.05
C ASN A 297 6.30 -70.08 -61.35
N LEU A 298 7.36 -69.99 -62.15
CA LEU A 298 8.75 -69.98 -61.68
C LEU A 298 9.12 -68.74 -60.84
N ARG A 299 8.27 -67.70 -60.82
CA ARG A 299 8.47 -66.47 -60.03
C ARG A 299 7.68 -66.45 -58.72
N ALA A 300 6.91 -67.50 -58.43
CA ALA A 300 6.06 -67.53 -57.24
C ALA A 300 6.85 -67.38 -55.93
N ASP A 301 8.05 -67.97 -55.85
CA ASP A 301 8.91 -67.87 -54.67
C ASP A 301 9.47 -66.45 -54.50
N GLU A 302 9.86 -65.77 -55.59
CA GLU A 302 10.35 -64.39 -55.58
C GLU A 302 9.23 -63.40 -55.21
N GLU A 303 8.05 -63.54 -55.84
CA GLU A 303 6.88 -62.71 -55.56
C GLU A 303 6.38 -62.88 -54.11
N LEU A 304 6.45 -64.10 -53.57
CA LEU A 304 6.13 -64.36 -52.16
C LEU A 304 7.08 -63.62 -51.21
N ILE A 305 8.39 -63.63 -51.50
CA ILE A 305 9.40 -62.91 -50.70
C ILE A 305 9.16 -61.40 -50.77
N GLU A 306 8.90 -60.84 -51.97
CA GLU A 306 8.61 -59.42 -52.14
C GLU A 306 7.35 -58.98 -51.38
N ILE A 307 6.27 -59.75 -51.50
CA ILE A 307 5.00 -59.47 -50.82
C ILE A 307 5.15 -59.61 -49.30
N ASP A 308 5.85 -60.63 -48.81
CA ASP A 308 6.03 -60.83 -47.37
C ASP A 308 6.92 -59.75 -46.75
N THR A 309 7.94 -59.29 -47.49
CA THR A 309 8.78 -58.14 -47.09
C THR A 309 7.95 -56.85 -47.04
N SER A 310 7.14 -56.58 -48.07
CA SER A 310 6.25 -55.41 -48.10
C SER A 310 5.22 -55.44 -46.96
N ARG A 311 4.61 -56.62 -46.72
CA ARG A 311 3.68 -56.82 -45.61
C ARG A 311 4.35 -56.54 -44.26
N THR A 312 5.57 -57.04 -44.06
CA THR A 312 6.30 -56.86 -42.80
C THR A 312 6.62 -55.38 -42.55
N ASN A 313 7.02 -54.64 -43.58
CA ASN A 313 7.25 -53.19 -43.48
C ASN A 313 5.97 -52.43 -43.12
N LEU A 314 4.86 -52.69 -43.84
CA LEU A 314 3.57 -52.03 -43.59
C LEU A 314 3.02 -52.33 -42.18
N VAL A 315 3.22 -53.55 -41.68
CA VAL A 315 2.83 -53.92 -40.30
C VAL A 315 3.66 -53.14 -39.28
N THR A 316 4.97 -53.01 -39.52
CA THR A 316 5.87 -52.24 -38.64
C THR A 316 5.48 -50.76 -38.60
N GLU A 317 5.24 -50.15 -39.77
CA GLU A 317 4.81 -48.74 -39.86
C GLU A 317 3.46 -48.50 -39.18
N ARG A 318 2.50 -49.43 -39.33
CA ARG A 318 1.20 -49.37 -38.64
C ARG A 318 1.37 -49.39 -37.13
N ASP A 319 2.24 -50.27 -36.62
CA ASP A 319 2.45 -50.44 -35.19
C ASP A 319 3.13 -49.20 -34.59
N ASP A 320 4.10 -48.61 -35.30
CA ASP A 320 4.73 -47.34 -34.92
C ASP A 320 3.73 -46.16 -34.89
N LEU A 321 2.86 -46.06 -35.90
CA LEU A 321 1.78 -45.07 -35.93
C LEU A 321 0.81 -45.24 -34.76
N THR A 322 0.45 -46.48 -34.44
CA THR A 322 -0.45 -46.80 -33.33
C THR A 322 0.18 -46.45 -31.98
N GLU A 323 1.47 -46.75 -31.83
CA GLU A 323 2.27 -46.38 -30.67
C GLU A 323 2.32 -44.85 -30.49
N ALA A 324 2.59 -44.12 -31.58
CA ALA A 324 2.63 -42.66 -31.60
C ALA A 324 1.28 -42.03 -31.22
N ILE A 325 0.17 -42.53 -31.77
CA ILE A 325 -1.20 -42.08 -31.44
C ILE A 325 -1.47 -42.25 -29.94
N ARG A 326 -1.08 -43.41 -29.37
CA ARG A 326 -1.28 -43.66 -27.95
C ARG A 326 -0.42 -42.73 -27.07
N ARG A 327 0.83 -42.45 -27.45
CA ARG A 327 1.68 -41.46 -26.75
C ARG A 327 1.07 -40.05 -26.81
N LEU A 328 0.57 -39.63 -27.97
CA LEU A 328 -0.08 -38.33 -28.13
C LEU A 328 -1.34 -38.22 -27.27
N ARG A 329 -2.20 -39.25 -27.23
CA ARG A 329 -3.39 -39.27 -26.38
C ARG A 329 -3.04 -39.17 -24.89
N GLN A 330 -1.99 -39.86 -24.45
CA GLN A 330 -1.51 -39.78 -23.07
C GLN A 330 -0.97 -38.39 -22.74
N ALA A 331 -0.23 -37.76 -23.65
CA ALA A 331 0.25 -36.39 -23.49
C ALA A 331 -0.91 -35.38 -23.38
N ILE A 332 -1.94 -35.51 -24.23
CA ILE A 332 -3.16 -34.68 -24.16
C ILE A 332 -3.87 -34.86 -22.81
N GLN A 333 -4.00 -36.10 -22.32
CA GLN A 333 -4.63 -36.34 -21.01
C GLN A 333 -3.86 -35.70 -19.86
N ASN A 334 -2.52 -35.78 -19.87
CA ASN A 334 -1.70 -35.13 -18.86
C ASN A 334 -1.83 -33.61 -18.93
N LEU A 335 -1.83 -33.03 -20.12
CA LEU A 335 -2.01 -31.59 -20.33
C LEU A 335 -3.40 -31.12 -19.85
N ASN A 336 -4.46 -31.87 -20.17
CA ASN A 336 -5.81 -31.55 -19.73
C ASN A 336 -5.93 -31.63 -18.21
N LYS A 337 -5.29 -32.61 -17.57
CA LYS A 337 -5.26 -32.73 -16.11
C LYS A 337 -4.58 -31.51 -15.47
N GLU A 338 -3.41 -31.14 -15.97
CA GLU A 338 -2.69 -29.95 -15.49
C GLU A 338 -3.47 -28.67 -15.75
N GLY A 339 -4.13 -28.57 -16.91
CA GLY A 339 -5.03 -27.46 -17.26
C GLY A 339 -6.19 -27.32 -16.27
N ARG A 340 -6.87 -28.43 -15.94
CA ARG A 340 -7.96 -28.44 -14.94
C ARG A 340 -7.48 -27.99 -13.56
N GLU A 341 -6.36 -28.53 -13.09
CA GLU A 341 -5.80 -28.16 -11.78
C GLU A 341 -5.46 -26.66 -11.71
N ARG A 342 -4.83 -26.11 -12.76
CA ARG A 342 -4.51 -24.68 -12.82
C ARG A 342 -5.75 -23.79 -12.95
N LEU A 343 -6.74 -24.20 -13.75
CA LEU A 343 -7.96 -23.43 -13.94
C LEU A 343 -8.78 -23.35 -12.64
N VAL A 344 -8.97 -24.47 -11.95
CA VAL A 344 -9.69 -24.50 -10.67
C VAL A 344 -8.96 -23.66 -9.62
N ALA A 345 -7.62 -23.79 -9.53
CA ALA A 345 -6.84 -22.98 -8.61
C ALA A 345 -6.97 -21.46 -8.90
N ALA A 346 -6.90 -21.05 -10.17
CA ALA A 346 -7.09 -19.66 -10.56
C ALA A 346 -8.52 -19.17 -10.28
N PHE A 347 -9.53 -20.00 -10.57
CA PHE A 347 -10.93 -19.71 -10.31
C PHE A 347 -11.19 -19.47 -8.83
N ASP A 348 -10.67 -20.31 -7.94
CA ASP A 348 -10.85 -20.18 -6.50
C ASP A 348 -10.22 -18.89 -5.95
N VAL A 349 -9.03 -18.54 -6.45
CA VAL A 349 -8.34 -17.30 -6.07
C VAL A 349 -9.14 -16.07 -6.53
N VAL A 350 -9.57 -16.04 -7.80
CA VAL A 350 -10.37 -14.93 -8.34
C VAL A 350 -11.71 -14.82 -7.61
N ASN A 351 -12.40 -15.93 -7.36
CA ASN A 351 -13.68 -15.95 -6.64
C ASN A 351 -13.51 -15.42 -5.19
N GLY A 352 -12.40 -15.76 -4.54
CA GLY A 352 -12.05 -15.23 -3.22
C GLY A 352 -11.87 -13.70 -3.22
N HIS A 353 -11.07 -13.18 -4.15
CA HIS A 353 -10.88 -11.73 -4.31
C HIS A 353 -12.16 -11.00 -4.70
N PHE A 354 -12.97 -11.60 -5.57
CA PHE A 354 -14.25 -11.04 -6.01
C PHE A 354 -15.24 -10.91 -4.85
N LYS A 355 -15.35 -11.94 -4.00
CA LYS A 355 -16.16 -11.93 -2.77
C LYS A 355 -15.78 -10.78 -1.83
N GLU A 356 -14.48 -10.60 -1.63
CA GLU A 356 -13.94 -9.58 -0.75
C GLU A 356 -14.18 -8.16 -1.29
N LEU A 357 -13.77 -7.90 -2.54
CA LEU A 357 -13.89 -6.58 -3.17
C LEU A 357 -15.35 -6.15 -3.32
N PHE A 358 -16.25 -7.08 -3.67
CA PHE A 358 -17.67 -6.79 -3.75
C PHE A 358 -18.23 -6.33 -2.39
N THR A 359 -17.85 -7.01 -1.31
CA THR A 359 -18.34 -6.69 0.04
C THR A 359 -17.88 -5.30 0.50
N ILE A 360 -16.63 -4.94 0.17
CA ILE A 360 -16.08 -3.61 0.44
C ILE A 360 -16.86 -2.55 -0.33
N LEU A 361 -17.04 -2.76 -1.64
CA LEU A 361 -17.61 -1.77 -2.54
C LEU A 361 -19.10 -1.49 -2.27
N PHE A 362 -19.88 -2.49 -1.86
CA PHE A 362 -21.31 -2.32 -1.53
C PHE A 362 -21.58 -2.11 -0.04
N GLY A 363 -20.55 -2.12 0.83
CA GLY A 363 -20.70 -2.02 2.28
C GLY A 363 -21.48 -3.19 2.90
N GLY A 364 -21.46 -4.36 2.23
CA GLY A 364 -22.26 -5.54 2.55
C GLY A 364 -22.75 -6.28 1.29
N GLY A 365 -23.54 -7.34 1.48
CA GLY A 365 -23.95 -8.22 0.39
C GLY A 365 -22.94 -9.33 0.10
N THR A 366 -23.23 -10.16 -0.89
CA THR A 366 -22.37 -11.30 -1.29
C THR A 366 -22.40 -11.47 -2.79
N ALA A 367 -21.26 -11.69 -3.42
CA ALA A 367 -21.19 -12.08 -4.83
C ALA A 367 -20.31 -13.31 -4.98
N GLU A 368 -20.59 -14.16 -5.96
CA GLU A 368 -19.78 -15.32 -6.26
C GLU A 368 -19.78 -15.67 -7.74
N LEU A 369 -18.69 -16.30 -8.16
CA LEU A 369 -18.57 -16.92 -9.47
C LEU A 369 -19.06 -18.36 -9.39
N GLN A 370 -19.88 -18.78 -10.35
CA GLN A 370 -20.33 -20.17 -10.50
C GLN A 370 -19.99 -20.69 -11.90
N LEU A 371 -19.51 -21.94 -11.95
CA LEU A 371 -19.35 -22.69 -13.18
C LEU A 371 -20.69 -23.35 -13.52
N ILE A 372 -21.16 -23.16 -14.75
CA ILE A 372 -22.44 -23.64 -15.26
C ILE A 372 -22.23 -24.51 -16.51
N GLU A 373 -23.27 -25.22 -16.95
CA GLU A 373 -23.34 -26.00 -18.20
C GLU A 373 -22.56 -27.32 -18.26
N SER A 374 -21.47 -27.49 -17.50
CA SER A 374 -20.69 -28.74 -17.47
C SER A 374 -20.00 -28.98 -16.11
N ASP A 375 -19.78 -30.25 -15.78
CA ASP A 375 -18.96 -30.67 -14.63
C ASP A 375 -17.44 -30.57 -14.92
N ASP A 376 -17.03 -30.50 -16.21
CA ASP A 376 -15.63 -30.28 -16.58
C ASP A 376 -15.33 -28.77 -16.60
N PRO A 377 -14.41 -28.27 -15.74
CA PRO A 377 -14.08 -26.85 -15.69
C PRO A 377 -13.60 -26.27 -17.02
N LEU A 378 -13.03 -27.10 -17.90
CA LEU A 378 -12.55 -26.65 -19.22
C LEU A 378 -13.68 -26.43 -20.25
N GLU A 379 -14.85 -27.01 -20.02
CA GLU A 379 -16.03 -26.90 -20.90
C GLU A 379 -17.18 -26.12 -20.27
N ALA A 380 -17.05 -25.74 -19.00
CA ALA A 380 -18.06 -25.00 -18.26
C ALA A 380 -18.10 -23.51 -18.66
N GLY A 381 -19.31 -22.96 -18.70
CA GLY A 381 -19.54 -21.52 -18.74
C GLY A 381 -19.33 -20.88 -17.37
N LEU A 382 -19.10 -19.56 -17.34
CA LEU A 382 -18.92 -18.80 -16.10
C LEU A 382 -20.06 -17.79 -15.94
N GLU A 383 -20.77 -17.88 -14.82
CA GLU A 383 -21.87 -16.96 -14.48
C GLU A 383 -21.57 -16.22 -13.18
N VAL A 384 -21.89 -14.92 -13.17
CA VAL A 384 -21.67 -14.03 -12.02
C VAL A 384 -22.98 -13.88 -11.27
N LEU A 385 -23.02 -14.39 -10.03
CA LEU A 385 -24.17 -14.26 -9.15
C LEU A 385 -23.89 -13.18 -8.10
N ALA A 386 -24.67 -12.10 -8.11
CA ALA A 386 -24.49 -11.00 -7.16
C ALA A 386 -25.74 -10.82 -6.30
N ARG A 387 -25.51 -10.54 -5.02
CA ARG A 387 -26.55 -10.20 -4.04
C ARG A 387 -26.20 -8.89 -3.34
N PRO A 388 -26.63 -7.75 -3.89
CA PRO A 388 -26.51 -6.46 -3.23
C PRO A 388 -27.26 -6.45 -1.88
N PRO A 389 -26.86 -5.60 -0.92
CA PRO A 389 -27.51 -5.51 0.38
C PRO A 389 -29.01 -5.24 0.24
N GLY A 390 -29.84 -6.10 0.84
CA GLY A 390 -31.30 -6.01 0.80
C GLY A 390 -31.98 -6.61 -0.43
N LYS A 391 -31.25 -7.13 -1.42
CA LYS A 391 -31.80 -7.79 -2.63
C LYS A 391 -31.62 -9.32 -2.60
N LYS A 392 -32.37 -10.03 -3.45
CA LYS A 392 -32.20 -11.46 -3.72
C LYS A 392 -31.01 -11.69 -4.66
N PRO A 393 -30.37 -12.87 -4.65
CA PRO A 393 -29.33 -13.21 -5.63
C PRO A 393 -29.88 -13.11 -7.05
N GLN A 394 -29.19 -12.41 -7.92
CA GLN A 394 -29.55 -12.24 -9.32
C GLN A 394 -28.31 -12.34 -10.21
N VAL A 395 -28.51 -12.74 -11.45
CA VAL A 395 -27.46 -12.76 -12.48
C VAL A 395 -27.13 -11.33 -12.90
N MET A 396 -25.88 -11.09 -13.30
CA MET A 396 -25.37 -9.74 -13.61
C MET A 396 -26.22 -8.96 -14.62
N THR A 397 -26.83 -9.65 -15.59
CA THR A 397 -27.69 -9.04 -16.64
C THR A 397 -29.02 -8.47 -16.12
N LEU A 398 -29.42 -8.80 -14.90
CA LEU A 398 -30.67 -8.33 -14.28
C LEU A 398 -30.48 -7.16 -13.32
N LEU A 399 -29.24 -6.67 -13.14
CA LEU A 399 -28.91 -5.57 -12.23
C LEU A 399 -29.17 -4.20 -12.88
N SER A 400 -29.29 -3.15 -12.05
CA SER A 400 -29.33 -1.76 -12.53
C SER A 400 -28.02 -1.38 -13.23
N GLY A 401 -28.04 -0.50 -14.23
CA GLY A 401 -26.84 -0.14 -15.02
C GLY A 401 -25.63 0.30 -14.19
N GLY A 402 -25.85 1.10 -13.13
CA GLY A 402 -24.79 1.49 -12.19
C GLY A 402 -24.31 0.34 -11.30
N GLU A 403 -25.21 -0.55 -10.88
CA GLU A 403 -24.85 -1.75 -10.11
C GLU A 403 -24.06 -2.73 -10.98
N GLN A 404 -24.45 -2.91 -12.25
CA GLN A 404 -23.77 -3.76 -13.21
C GLN A 404 -22.35 -3.27 -13.49
N ALA A 405 -22.15 -1.96 -13.64
CA ALA A 405 -20.84 -1.36 -13.82
C ALA A 405 -19.93 -1.64 -12.62
N LEU A 406 -20.44 -1.47 -11.39
CA LEU A 406 -19.70 -1.75 -10.17
C LEU A 406 -19.38 -3.25 -9.97
N VAL A 407 -20.32 -4.14 -10.28
CA VAL A 407 -20.07 -5.60 -10.23
C VAL A 407 -18.99 -5.99 -11.23
N ALA A 408 -19.09 -5.53 -12.48
CA ALA A 408 -18.10 -5.80 -13.51
C ALA A 408 -16.71 -5.27 -13.12
N MET A 409 -16.66 -4.07 -12.55
CA MET A 409 -15.44 -3.45 -12.07
C MET A 409 -14.79 -4.26 -10.93
N SER A 410 -15.60 -4.72 -9.95
CA SER A 410 -15.09 -5.58 -8.87
C SER A 410 -14.53 -6.91 -9.39
N LEU A 411 -15.09 -7.46 -10.47
CA LEU A 411 -14.57 -8.67 -11.12
C LEU A 411 -13.24 -8.42 -11.83
N ILE A 412 -13.14 -7.34 -12.61
CA ILE A 412 -11.90 -6.95 -13.30
C ILE A 412 -10.77 -6.76 -12.27
N PHE A 413 -11.06 -6.08 -11.17
CA PHE A 413 -10.10 -5.86 -10.10
C PHE A 413 -9.77 -7.14 -9.32
N ALA A 414 -10.71 -8.07 -9.15
CA ALA A 414 -10.45 -9.38 -8.55
C ALA A 414 -9.47 -10.22 -9.40
N VAL A 415 -9.64 -10.20 -10.72
CA VAL A 415 -8.70 -10.83 -11.65
C VAL A 415 -7.34 -10.14 -11.57
N PHE A 416 -7.31 -8.81 -11.49
CA PHE A 416 -6.08 -8.03 -11.38
C PHE A 416 -5.26 -8.38 -10.12
N LEU A 417 -5.91 -8.62 -8.96
CA LEU A 417 -5.22 -9.00 -7.73
C LEU A 417 -4.53 -10.36 -7.79
N THR A 418 -4.95 -11.24 -8.70
CA THR A 418 -4.35 -12.57 -8.85
C THR A 418 -2.92 -12.49 -9.40
N ASN A 419 -2.62 -11.47 -10.20
CA ASN A 419 -1.27 -11.17 -10.69
C ASN A 419 -1.10 -9.65 -10.88
N PRO A 420 -0.77 -8.91 -9.80
CA PRO A 420 -0.79 -7.46 -9.82
C PRO A 420 0.30 -6.90 -10.75
N SER A 421 -0.11 -6.08 -11.72
CA SER A 421 0.80 -5.32 -12.58
C SER A 421 1.38 -4.13 -11.81
N PRO A 422 2.64 -3.72 -12.10
CA PRO A 422 3.24 -2.53 -11.47
C PRO A 422 2.49 -1.23 -11.81
N ILE A 423 1.75 -1.18 -12.92
CA ILE A 423 0.96 -0.03 -13.36
C ILE A 423 -0.42 -0.49 -13.83
N CYS A 424 -1.47 0.20 -13.37
CA CYS A 424 -2.85 0.05 -13.80
C CYS A 424 -3.36 1.40 -14.33
N VAL A 425 -3.90 1.43 -15.56
CA VAL A 425 -4.45 2.63 -16.19
C VAL A 425 -5.97 2.48 -16.28
N LEU A 426 -6.70 3.46 -15.76
CA LEU A 426 -8.16 3.50 -15.73
C LEU A 426 -8.61 4.72 -16.54
N ASP A 427 -9.31 4.52 -17.65
CA ASP A 427 -9.76 5.61 -18.54
C ASP A 427 -11.27 5.76 -18.48
N GLU A 428 -11.74 6.88 -17.92
CA GLU A 428 -13.16 7.26 -17.76
C GLU A 428 -14.06 6.16 -17.17
N VAL A 429 -13.50 5.34 -16.29
CA VAL A 429 -14.19 4.19 -15.68
C VAL A 429 -15.34 4.63 -14.76
N ASP A 430 -15.30 5.87 -14.28
CA ASP A 430 -16.29 6.51 -13.42
C ASP A 430 -17.40 7.25 -14.19
N ALA A 431 -17.33 7.36 -15.51
CA ALA A 431 -18.33 8.03 -16.33
C ALA A 431 -19.78 7.50 -16.21
N PRO A 432 -20.03 6.17 -16.06
CA PRO A 432 -21.39 5.64 -15.92
C PRO A 432 -21.89 5.60 -14.45
N LEU A 433 -21.10 6.08 -13.49
CA LEU A 433 -21.41 6.02 -12.05
C LEU A 433 -22.04 7.32 -11.54
N ASP A 434 -22.89 7.22 -10.54
CA ASP A 434 -23.38 8.38 -9.77
C ASP A 434 -22.41 8.75 -8.64
N ASP A 435 -22.56 9.94 -8.06
CA ASP A 435 -21.63 10.48 -7.06
C ASP A 435 -21.33 9.51 -5.90
N ALA A 436 -22.36 8.80 -5.40
CA ALA A 436 -22.20 7.83 -4.32
C ALA A 436 -21.42 6.57 -4.74
N ASN A 437 -21.58 6.11 -5.98
CA ASN A 437 -20.83 4.96 -6.49
C ASN A 437 -19.41 5.33 -6.95
N VAL A 438 -19.17 6.60 -7.32
CA VAL A 438 -17.82 7.14 -7.57
C VAL A 438 -17.00 7.16 -6.28
N GLU A 439 -17.60 7.53 -5.15
CA GLU A 439 -16.94 7.48 -3.84
C GLU A 439 -16.52 6.05 -3.48
N ARG A 440 -17.42 5.07 -3.67
CA ARG A 440 -17.13 3.63 -3.46
C ARG A 440 -16.04 3.10 -4.39
N PHE A 441 -15.96 3.60 -5.61
CA PHE A 441 -14.88 3.28 -6.53
C PHE A 441 -13.53 3.85 -6.05
N CYS A 442 -13.51 5.07 -5.52
CA CYS A 442 -12.30 5.65 -4.94
C CYS A 442 -11.82 4.85 -3.72
N ASP A 443 -12.74 4.46 -2.82
CA ASP A 443 -12.44 3.60 -1.68
C ASP A 443 -11.83 2.26 -2.11
N LEU A 444 -12.34 1.68 -3.21
CA LEU A 444 -11.79 0.45 -3.79
C LEU A 444 -10.35 0.64 -4.24
N ILE A 445 -10.04 1.71 -4.99
CA ILE A 445 -8.67 2.01 -5.44
C ILE A 445 -7.74 2.17 -4.24
N ASP A 446 -8.17 2.86 -3.19
CA ASP A 446 -7.38 3.05 -1.97
C ASP A 446 -7.12 1.73 -1.23
N GLU A 447 -8.10 0.84 -1.14
CA GLU A 447 -7.91 -0.49 -0.56
C GLU A 447 -6.97 -1.35 -1.40
N MET A 448 -7.04 -1.27 -2.73
CA MET A 448 -6.12 -2.00 -3.61
C MET A 448 -4.68 -1.48 -3.50
N ARG A 449 -4.50 -0.16 -3.41
CA ARG A 449 -3.20 0.47 -3.15
C ARG A 449 -2.59 0.02 -1.82
N LYS A 450 -3.39 -0.22 -0.78
CA LYS A 450 -2.88 -0.75 0.50
C LYS A 450 -2.43 -2.20 0.41
N LYS A 451 -3.08 -3.00 -0.45
CA LYS A 451 -2.82 -4.43 -0.60
C LYS A 451 -1.74 -4.76 -1.62
N THR A 452 -1.45 -3.86 -2.56
CA THR A 452 -0.53 -4.08 -3.69
C THR A 452 0.40 -2.89 -3.91
N ASP A 453 1.61 -3.14 -4.43
CA ASP A 453 2.54 -2.08 -4.85
C ASP A 453 2.20 -1.49 -6.24
N THR A 454 0.96 -1.65 -6.70
CA THR A 454 0.48 -1.16 -8.01
C THR A 454 0.30 0.35 -8.01
N ARG A 455 0.81 1.00 -9.06
CA ARG A 455 0.54 2.42 -9.32
C ARG A 455 -0.69 2.58 -10.20
N PHE A 456 -1.69 3.28 -9.68
CA PHE A 456 -2.91 3.60 -10.43
C PHE A 456 -2.77 4.94 -11.15
N VAL A 457 -3.15 4.96 -12.43
CA VAL A 457 -3.24 6.16 -13.27
C VAL A 457 -4.67 6.26 -13.77
N THR A 458 -5.43 7.19 -13.20
CA THR A 458 -6.84 7.38 -13.56
C THR A 458 -6.99 8.62 -14.43
N ILE A 459 -7.63 8.47 -15.58
CA ILE A 459 -8.03 9.54 -16.49
C ILE A 459 -9.53 9.76 -16.25
N THR A 460 -9.91 10.95 -15.80
CA THR A 460 -11.28 11.27 -15.43
C THR A 460 -11.54 12.78 -15.52
N HIS A 461 -12.80 13.14 -15.70
CA HIS A 461 -13.31 14.50 -15.54
C HIS A 461 -14.18 14.66 -14.28
N ASN A 462 -14.35 13.62 -13.47
CA ASN A 462 -15.20 13.63 -12.27
C ASN A 462 -14.48 14.31 -11.08
N PRO A 463 -15.05 15.39 -10.50
CA PRO A 463 -14.43 16.10 -9.38
C PRO A 463 -14.21 15.24 -8.13
N ILE A 464 -15.07 14.24 -7.87
CA ILE A 464 -14.96 13.36 -6.70
C ILE A 464 -13.71 12.50 -6.84
N THR A 465 -13.55 11.83 -7.98
CA THR A 465 -12.35 11.03 -8.26
C THR A 465 -11.08 11.86 -8.19
N MET A 466 -11.08 13.09 -8.74
CA MET A 466 -9.93 14.00 -8.66
C MET A 466 -9.55 14.37 -7.23
N ALA A 467 -10.51 14.51 -6.33
CA ALA A 467 -10.27 14.89 -4.94
C ALA A 467 -9.58 13.78 -4.12
N HIS A 468 -9.75 12.52 -4.52
CA HIS A 468 -9.19 11.35 -3.83
C HIS A 468 -7.79 10.93 -4.34
N MET A 469 -7.21 11.61 -5.32
CA MET A 469 -5.90 11.24 -5.89
C MET A 469 -4.71 11.92 -5.19
N ASP A 470 -3.56 11.25 -5.10
CA ASP A 470 -2.35 11.84 -4.49
C ASP A 470 -1.79 13.03 -5.31
N ARG A 471 -1.90 12.97 -6.64
CA ARG A 471 -1.34 13.96 -7.58
C ARG A 471 -2.18 14.06 -8.84
N LEU A 472 -2.43 15.28 -9.29
CA LEU A 472 -3.16 15.56 -10.52
C LEU A 472 -2.21 15.99 -11.64
N PHE A 473 -2.44 15.44 -12.82
CA PHE A 473 -1.79 15.86 -14.07
C PHE A 473 -2.86 16.41 -15.00
N GLY A 474 -2.87 17.73 -15.17
CA GLY A 474 -3.74 18.41 -16.12
C GLY A 474 -3.09 18.49 -17.49
N VAL A 475 -3.84 18.14 -18.54
CA VAL A 475 -3.43 18.37 -19.93
C VAL A 475 -4.10 19.65 -20.40
N THR A 476 -3.31 20.65 -20.81
CA THR A 476 -3.81 21.90 -21.39
C THR A 476 -3.31 22.07 -22.81
N MET A 477 -4.11 22.69 -23.68
CA MET A 477 -3.71 23.02 -25.04
C MET A 477 -3.52 24.54 -25.13
N ALA A 478 -2.28 24.99 -24.88
CA ALA A 478 -1.92 26.41 -25.02
C ALA A 478 -1.86 26.84 -26.50
N GLU A 479 -1.48 25.92 -27.38
CA GLU A 479 -1.48 26.08 -28.83
C GLU A 479 -2.31 24.97 -29.48
N GLN A 480 -3.00 25.27 -30.59
CA GLN A 480 -3.88 24.32 -31.26
C GLN A 480 -3.06 23.13 -31.79
N GLY A 481 -3.30 21.93 -31.23
CA GLY A 481 -2.61 20.70 -31.61
C GLY A 481 -1.35 20.37 -30.80
N VAL A 482 -0.97 21.19 -29.81
CA VAL A 482 0.15 20.92 -28.89
C VAL A 482 -0.35 20.82 -27.46
N SER A 483 -0.43 19.59 -26.94
CA SER A 483 -0.78 19.32 -25.55
C SER A 483 0.41 19.55 -24.63
N GLN A 484 0.23 20.38 -23.61
CA GLN A 484 1.18 20.61 -22.52
C GLN A 484 0.68 19.96 -21.23
N LEU A 485 1.60 19.31 -20.51
CA LEU A 485 1.31 18.66 -19.23
C LEU A 485 1.62 19.62 -18.08
N VAL A 486 0.66 19.83 -17.19
CA VAL A 486 0.81 20.59 -15.94
C VAL A 486 0.54 19.64 -14.79
N SER A 487 1.33 19.70 -13.70
CA SER A 487 1.13 18.83 -12.55
C SER A 487 0.92 19.62 -11.27
N VAL A 488 -0.02 19.19 -10.44
CA VAL A 488 -0.30 19.75 -9.11
C VAL A 488 -0.31 18.62 -8.09
N ALA A 489 0.48 18.75 -7.00
CA ALA A 489 0.44 17.83 -5.88
C ALA A 489 -0.62 18.30 -4.86
N LEU A 490 -1.69 17.53 -4.68
CA LEU A 490 -2.83 17.90 -3.82
C LEU A 490 -2.41 18.05 -2.35
N ALA A 491 -1.53 17.18 -1.85
CA ALA A 491 -1.00 17.25 -0.48
C ALA A 491 -0.17 18.52 -0.18
N GLU A 492 0.43 19.15 -1.20
CA GLU A 492 1.12 20.43 -1.04
C GLU A 492 0.13 21.61 -1.15
N ALA A 493 -0.88 21.50 -2.00
CA ALA A 493 -1.90 22.55 -2.19
C ALA A 493 -2.76 22.78 -0.94
N GLU A 494 -3.10 21.73 -0.18
CA GLU A 494 -3.83 21.88 1.09
C GLU A 494 -3.03 22.66 2.15
N ARG A 495 -1.72 22.46 2.22
CA ARG A 495 -0.83 23.19 3.16
C ARG A 495 -0.73 24.68 2.86
N PHE A 496 -0.87 25.07 1.59
CA PHE A 496 -0.91 26.49 1.21
C PHE A 496 -2.26 27.15 1.49
N ARG A 497 -3.35 26.37 1.61
CA ARG A 497 -4.68 26.89 1.94
C ARG A 497 -4.89 27.13 3.44
N GLU A 498 -4.15 26.44 4.31
CA GLU A 498 -4.16 26.70 5.77
C GLU A 498 -3.24 27.85 6.20
N ALA A 499 -2.35 28.30 5.30
CA ALA A 499 -1.36 29.35 5.55
C ALA A 499 -1.78 30.74 5.04
N GLY A 500 -2.99 30.87 4.47
CA GLY A 500 -3.63 32.13 4.07
C GLY A 500 -5.05 32.20 4.62
#